data_AF-A0A815FVH5-F1
#
_entry.id   AF-A0A815FVH5-F1
#
_cell.length_a   1.000
_cell.length_b   1.000
_cell.length_c   1.000
_cell.angle_alpha   90.00
_cell.angle_beta   90.00
_cell.angle_gamma   90.00
#
_symmetry.space_group_name_H-M   'P 1'
#
loop_
_entity.id
_entity.type
_entity.pdbx_description
1 polymer ?
#
loop_
_entity_poly.entity_id
_entity_poly.type
_entity_poly.pdbx_seq_one_letter_code
_entity_poly.pdbx_strand_id
1 'polypeptide(L)'
;MEDSFIQLNYLPDEILIYIFKKLNNFDVLYSLMGINKRLDSILQDSIFTRYLTLTKPPIASKQFTDAIIDRICVEILPKIHDKIEWLNIESSFINRILLSTNYPNLHTLVLHDLSLERARDLFTDGSYFICVFEYQLSSLVIHTDEGQRTTSLFEDINIFLYTQILTMFKNLQYLNFSPFANPNNHQLTFNLSSPNIFSSTLLHLHIIVDTFGDCLYLLDGRFNQLNTFDVTIYFGNVSVSPLINNKNNLSNLKCFRLTHKSILLAYKTVLIPLVRRMSNLEELGLYFVNGIAPIIDGINLKENIFNYMPKLKKFEFDILSYIGFNNQFNLPSNEDIQNTFKNVTSNQIISCIDYFPKIHRFLCHIYSYPYTLMYYQKITNNFPGGLFTYVHHISLYDERPFEHEFFLQIAKSFPFIKDLRLYNLEPQKNNKQQQSIVEYPHLIVLDLRRIHANYLEQFLNDTKMSLLNDIVLHVNYDLLQRVTDNFTRDAIRINCSKVQRLFLYNKGELSPGLKDYFPRAAIK
;
A
#
# COMPACT_ATOMS: atom_id res chain seq x y z
N MET A 1 30.35 -8.15 33.84
CA MET A 1 29.14 -7.31 33.86
C MET A 1 28.02 -8.22 34.34
N GLU A 2 27.58 -8.06 35.58
CA GLU A 2 26.35 -8.72 36.04
C GLU A 2 25.20 -7.97 35.37
N ASP A 3 24.57 -8.61 34.38
CA ASP A 3 23.37 -8.05 33.75
C ASP A 3 22.29 -7.92 34.84
N SER A 4 21.95 -6.69 35.19
CA SER A 4 20.89 -6.40 36.14
C SER A 4 19.54 -6.73 35.48
N PHE A 5 19.09 -7.96 35.66
CA PHE A 5 17.75 -8.38 35.25
C PHE A 5 16.73 -7.67 36.14
N ILE A 6 16.17 -6.56 35.64
CA ILE A 6 14.99 -5.95 36.25
C ILE A 6 13.83 -6.95 36.08
N GLN A 7 13.38 -7.55 37.19
CA GLN A 7 12.19 -8.39 37.13
C GLN A 7 10.97 -7.51 36.82
N LEU A 8 10.15 -7.94 35.86
CA LEU A 8 8.93 -7.23 35.44
C LEU A 8 8.03 -6.86 36.65
N ASN A 9 8.01 -7.69 37.69
CA ASN A 9 7.24 -7.47 38.91
C ASN A 9 7.65 -6.23 39.71
N TYR A 10 8.81 -5.64 39.46
CA TYR A 10 9.24 -4.39 40.12
C TYR A 10 8.88 -3.13 39.34
N LEU A 11 8.44 -3.27 38.08
CA LEU A 11 8.03 -2.11 37.29
C LEU A 11 6.62 -1.66 37.69
N PRO A 12 6.31 -0.35 37.69
CA PRO A 12 4.94 0.16 37.84
C PRO A 12 4.00 -0.35 36.75
N ASP A 13 2.69 -0.41 37.06
CA ASP A 13 1.67 -0.95 36.14
C ASP A 13 1.62 -0.16 34.82
N GLU A 14 1.80 1.16 34.88
CA GLU A 14 1.79 2.05 33.71
C GLU A 14 2.94 1.73 32.75
N ILE A 15 4.11 1.40 33.30
CA ILE A 15 5.29 1.01 32.53
C ILE A 15 5.06 -0.37 31.90
N LEU A 16 4.48 -1.31 32.65
CA LEU A 16 4.13 -2.63 32.12
C LEU A 16 3.11 -2.54 30.99
N ILE A 17 2.05 -1.75 31.15
CA ILE A 17 1.06 -1.49 30.10
C ILE A 17 1.73 -0.89 28.86
N TYR A 18 2.62 0.09 29.04
CA TYR A 18 3.34 0.71 27.93
C TYR A 18 4.21 -0.31 27.19
N ILE A 19 4.95 -1.16 27.91
CA ILE A 19 5.78 -2.22 27.33
C ILE A 19 4.89 -3.23 26.59
N PHE A 20 3.85 -3.75 27.22
CA PHE A 20 2.97 -4.77 26.64
C PHE A 20 2.27 -4.29 25.38
N LYS A 21 1.90 -3.00 25.29
CA LYS A 21 1.35 -2.39 24.07
C LYS A 21 2.31 -2.35 22.89
N LYS A 22 3.62 -2.47 23.12
CA LYS A 22 4.64 -2.52 22.06
C LYS A 22 4.97 -3.95 21.63
N LEU A 23 4.48 -4.95 22.36
CA LEU A 23 4.66 -6.37 22.07
C LEU A 23 3.45 -6.92 21.30
N ASN A 24 3.61 -8.10 20.70
CA ASN A 24 2.51 -8.79 20.04
C ASN A 24 1.49 -9.26 21.09
N ASN A 25 0.20 -8.93 20.90
CA ASN A 25 -0.84 -9.27 21.88
C ASN A 25 -0.97 -10.77 22.10
N PHE A 26 -0.72 -11.61 21.09
CA PHE A 26 -0.72 -13.06 21.25
C PHE A 26 0.30 -13.51 22.29
N ASP A 27 1.55 -13.08 22.11
CA ASP A 27 2.65 -13.50 22.99
C ASP A 27 2.39 -13.02 24.42
N VAL A 28 1.92 -11.78 24.59
CA VAL A 28 1.61 -11.22 25.89
C VAL A 28 0.45 -11.96 26.56
N LEU A 29 -0.70 -12.09 25.89
CA LEU A 29 -1.89 -12.71 26.47
C LEU A 29 -1.64 -14.18 26.81
N TYR A 30 -1.08 -14.94 25.87
CA TYR A 30 -0.80 -16.36 26.08
C TYR A 30 0.25 -16.59 27.17
N SER A 31 1.33 -15.80 27.15
CA SER A 31 2.46 -16.04 28.05
C SER A 31 2.22 -15.52 29.44
N LEU A 32 1.40 -14.49 29.66
CA LEU A 32 1.31 -13.83 30.97
C LEU A 32 -0.03 -14.04 31.69
N MET A 33 -1.12 -14.28 30.96
CA MET A 33 -2.44 -14.49 31.58
C MET A 33 -2.46 -15.82 32.36
N GLY A 34 -2.90 -15.77 33.61
CA GLY A 34 -2.94 -16.87 34.57
C GLY A 34 -1.62 -17.12 35.31
N ILE A 35 -0.54 -16.37 35.01
CA ILE A 35 0.74 -16.52 35.73
C ILE A 35 0.70 -15.82 37.08
N ASN A 36 0.15 -14.60 37.14
CA ASN A 36 0.17 -13.78 38.33
C ASN A 36 -1.05 -12.86 38.39
N LYS A 37 -1.70 -12.77 39.56
CA LYS A 37 -2.90 -11.96 39.76
C LYS A 37 -2.75 -10.48 39.36
N ARG A 38 -1.57 -9.89 39.59
CA ARG A 38 -1.28 -8.51 39.19
C ARG A 38 -1.20 -8.38 37.67
N LEU A 39 -0.50 -9.30 37.00
CA LEU A 39 -0.44 -9.32 35.53
C LEU A 39 -1.82 -9.56 34.94
N ASP A 40 -2.62 -10.46 35.51
CA ASP A 40 -4.00 -10.68 35.07
C ASP A 40 -4.84 -9.40 35.18
N SER A 41 -4.69 -8.65 36.27
CA SER A 41 -5.36 -7.36 36.44
C SER A 41 -4.94 -6.37 35.36
N ILE A 42 -3.64 -6.30 35.02
CA ILE A 42 -3.11 -5.42 33.97
C ILE A 42 -3.62 -5.85 32.58
N LEU A 43 -3.61 -7.15 32.30
CA LEU A 43 -4.03 -7.71 31.01
C LEU A 43 -5.54 -7.70 30.83
N GLN A 44 -6.31 -7.52 31.90
CA GLN A 44 -7.74 -7.27 31.86
C GLN A 44 -8.05 -5.77 31.92
N ASP A 45 -7.06 -4.89 32.07
CA ASP A 45 -7.28 -3.45 32.11
C ASP A 45 -7.75 -2.95 30.73
N SER A 46 -8.69 -2.00 30.73
CA SER A 46 -9.24 -1.46 29.48
C SER A 46 -8.20 -0.72 28.65
N ILE A 47 -7.17 -0.13 29.28
CA ILE A 47 -6.09 0.55 28.57
C ILE A 47 -5.37 -0.44 27.65
N PHE A 48 -5.15 -1.69 28.08
CA PHE A 48 -4.53 -2.73 27.26
C PHE A 48 -5.53 -3.43 26.34
N THR A 49 -6.69 -3.84 26.87
CA THR A 49 -7.65 -4.72 26.17
C THR A 49 -8.55 -4.03 25.16
N ARG A 50 -8.67 -2.70 25.22
CA ARG A 50 -9.50 -1.92 24.29
C ARG A 50 -9.11 -2.12 22.83
N TYR A 51 -7.82 -2.31 22.55
CA TYR A 51 -7.27 -2.51 21.22
C TYR A 51 -6.46 -3.81 21.18
N LEU A 52 -6.98 -4.84 20.52
CA LEU A 52 -6.28 -6.12 20.39
C LEU A 52 -5.93 -6.42 18.94
N THR A 53 -4.67 -6.83 18.73
CA THR A 53 -4.18 -7.33 17.44
C THR A 53 -3.83 -8.82 17.55
N LEU A 54 -4.69 -9.65 16.98
CA LEU A 54 -4.57 -11.10 16.93
C LEU A 54 -4.20 -11.54 15.51
N THR A 55 -3.02 -11.12 15.05
CA THR A 55 -2.42 -11.52 13.77
C THR A 55 -1.10 -12.25 14.00
N LYS A 56 -0.73 -13.17 13.11
CA LYS A 56 0.57 -13.85 13.21
C LYS A 56 1.70 -12.83 13.15
N PRO A 57 2.72 -12.96 14.00
CA PRO A 57 3.90 -12.11 13.91
C PRO A 57 4.62 -12.33 12.57
N PRO A 58 5.09 -11.26 11.91
CA PRO A 58 5.69 -11.35 10.58
C PRO A 58 7.00 -12.16 10.51
N ILE A 59 7.63 -12.49 11.65
CA ILE A 59 9.01 -13.03 11.71
C ILE A 59 9.11 -14.38 12.47
N ALA A 60 8.01 -15.03 12.89
CA ALA A 60 8.15 -16.20 13.78
C ALA A 60 8.50 -17.52 13.05
N SER A 61 9.74 -17.95 13.27
CA SER A 61 10.23 -19.33 13.14
C SER A 61 9.67 -20.29 14.21
N LYS A 62 8.85 -19.81 15.15
CA LYS A 62 8.08 -20.64 16.08
C LYS A 62 6.66 -20.79 15.54
N GLN A 63 6.28 -22.03 15.24
CA GLN A 63 4.95 -22.38 14.78
C GLN A 63 3.91 -21.87 15.79
N PHE A 64 3.10 -20.92 15.36
CA PHE A 64 1.88 -20.54 16.06
C PHE A 64 0.98 -21.78 16.09
N THR A 65 0.85 -22.44 17.24
CA THR A 65 0.10 -23.71 17.33
C THR A 65 -1.38 -23.44 17.58
N ASP A 66 -2.23 -24.34 17.10
CA ASP A 66 -3.68 -24.26 17.38
C ASP A 66 -3.98 -24.22 18.87
N ALA A 67 -3.16 -24.86 19.71
CA ALA A 67 -3.28 -24.82 21.16
C ALA A 67 -3.19 -23.40 21.75
N ILE A 68 -2.35 -22.53 21.19
CA ILE A 68 -2.24 -21.13 21.64
C ILE A 68 -3.55 -20.40 21.37
N ILE A 69 -4.09 -20.56 20.16
CA ILE A 69 -5.36 -19.93 19.77
C ILE A 69 -6.53 -20.48 20.59
N ASP A 70 -6.58 -21.80 20.82
CA ASP A 70 -7.63 -22.43 21.61
C ASP A 70 -7.64 -21.89 23.04
N ARG A 71 -6.46 -21.80 23.66
CA ARG A 71 -6.35 -21.22 25.00
C ARG A 71 -6.84 -19.77 25.04
N ILE A 72 -6.49 -18.97 24.03
CA ILE A 72 -6.96 -17.58 23.95
C ILE A 72 -8.48 -17.53 23.80
N CYS A 73 -9.05 -18.32 22.91
CA CYS A 73 -10.48 -18.34 22.66
C CYS A 73 -11.28 -18.85 23.86
N VAL A 74 -10.81 -19.89 24.53
CA VAL A 74 -11.56 -20.57 25.61
C VAL A 74 -11.33 -19.92 26.98
N GLU A 75 -10.10 -19.49 27.29
CA GLU A 75 -9.76 -19.06 28.66
C GLU A 75 -9.62 -17.54 28.80
N ILE A 76 -9.20 -16.84 27.74
CA ILE A 76 -8.74 -15.44 27.83
C ILE A 76 -9.81 -14.50 27.32
N LEU A 77 -10.28 -14.67 26.07
CA LEU A 77 -11.28 -13.77 25.47
C LEU A 77 -12.55 -13.66 26.31
N PRO A 78 -13.11 -14.74 26.90
CA PRO A 78 -14.28 -14.64 27.78
C PRO A 78 -14.07 -13.79 29.05
N LYS A 79 -12.82 -13.43 29.41
CA LYS A 79 -12.52 -12.56 30.57
C LYS A 79 -12.35 -11.09 30.20
N ILE A 80 -12.20 -10.77 28.91
CA ILE A 80 -11.87 -9.42 28.44
C ILE A 80 -12.78 -8.92 27.32
N HIS A 81 -13.70 -9.74 26.82
CA HIS A 81 -14.51 -9.46 25.63
C HIS A 81 -15.35 -8.20 25.72
N ASP A 82 -15.82 -7.87 26.93
CA ASP A 82 -16.61 -6.69 27.23
C ASP A 82 -15.79 -5.41 27.13
N LYS A 83 -14.45 -5.48 27.17
CA LYS A 83 -13.57 -4.31 27.09
C LYS A 83 -13.01 -4.07 25.70
N ILE A 84 -13.16 -5.03 24.79
CA ILE A 84 -12.61 -4.94 23.43
C ILE A 84 -13.51 -4.02 22.59
N GLU A 85 -12.93 -2.91 22.13
CA GLU A 85 -13.59 -1.94 21.26
C GLU A 85 -13.10 -2.03 19.82
N TRP A 86 -11.84 -2.44 19.65
CA TRP A 86 -11.14 -2.59 18.39
C TRP A 86 -10.43 -3.94 18.32
N LEU A 87 -10.70 -4.71 17.27
CA LEU A 87 -10.12 -6.04 17.09
C LEU A 87 -9.52 -6.21 15.68
N ASN A 88 -8.23 -6.49 15.60
CA ASN A 88 -7.56 -6.91 14.36
C ASN A 88 -7.39 -8.42 14.37
N ILE A 89 -7.82 -9.11 13.31
CA ILE A 89 -7.81 -10.56 13.24
C ILE A 89 -7.26 -11.01 11.87
N GLU A 90 -6.39 -12.00 11.88
CA GLU A 90 -6.00 -12.69 10.65
C GLU A 90 -7.06 -13.71 10.22
N SER A 91 -7.27 -13.84 8.91
CA SER A 91 -8.32 -14.67 8.31
C SER A 91 -8.37 -16.09 8.86
N SER A 92 -7.21 -16.69 9.11
CA SER A 92 -7.09 -18.05 9.64
C SER A 92 -7.75 -18.24 11.01
N PHE A 93 -7.95 -17.17 11.79
CA PHE A 93 -8.50 -17.22 13.15
C PHE A 93 -9.92 -16.67 13.30
N ILE A 94 -10.49 -16.06 12.26
CA ILE A 94 -11.77 -15.32 12.34
C ILE A 94 -12.87 -16.11 13.03
N ASN A 95 -13.14 -17.35 12.58
CA ASN A 95 -14.26 -18.12 13.12
C ASN A 95 -14.01 -18.50 14.59
N ARG A 96 -12.77 -18.83 14.95
CA ARG A 96 -12.44 -19.24 16.33
C ARG A 96 -12.59 -18.07 17.29
N ILE A 97 -12.07 -16.91 16.91
CA ILE A 97 -12.12 -15.70 17.73
C ILE A 97 -13.57 -15.17 17.80
N LEU A 98 -14.20 -14.90 16.65
CA LEU A 98 -15.53 -14.29 16.63
C LEU A 98 -16.65 -15.18 17.17
N LEU A 99 -16.48 -16.52 17.17
CA LEU A 99 -17.43 -17.45 17.79
C LEU A 99 -17.11 -17.76 19.26
N SER A 100 -15.95 -17.33 19.78
CA SER A 100 -15.54 -17.70 21.14
C SER A 100 -16.38 -17.03 22.23
N THR A 101 -16.88 -15.82 21.96
CA THR A 101 -17.62 -15.00 22.93
C THR A 101 -18.38 -13.89 22.20
N ASN A 102 -19.30 -13.23 22.90
CA ASN A 102 -19.97 -12.03 22.41
C ASN A 102 -19.08 -10.80 22.68
N TYR A 103 -18.96 -9.86 21.75
CA TYR A 103 -18.11 -8.67 21.93
C TYR A 103 -18.98 -7.41 22.01
N PRO A 104 -19.69 -7.14 23.11
CA PRO A 104 -20.76 -6.12 23.14
C PRO A 104 -20.29 -4.70 22.81
N ASN A 105 -19.02 -4.37 23.03
CA ASN A 105 -18.45 -3.03 22.82
C ASN A 105 -17.60 -2.91 21.53
N LEU A 106 -17.48 -3.99 20.75
CA LEU A 106 -16.67 -4.00 19.53
C LEU A 106 -17.36 -3.17 18.44
N HIS A 107 -16.76 -2.06 18.06
CA HIS A 107 -17.29 -1.21 17.00
C HIS A 107 -16.33 -1.06 15.82
N THR A 108 -15.05 -1.45 16.00
CA THR A 108 -14.05 -1.48 14.93
C THR A 108 -13.50 -2.88 14.73
N LEU A 109 -13.63 -3.42 13.51
CA LEU A 109 -13.08 -4.71 13.13
C LEU A 109 -12.13 -4.57 11.94
N VAL A 110 -10.94 -5.16 12.05
CA VAL A 110 -9.96 -5.23 10.97
C VAL A 110 -9.67 -6.69 10.63
N LEU A 111 -9.85 -7.07 9.38
CA LEU A 111 -9.62 -8.41 8.87
C LEU A 111 -8.37 -8.41 7.97
N HIS A 112 -7.39 -9.23 8.32
CA HIS A 112 -6.15 -9.40 7.56
C HIS A 112 -6.13 -10.71 6.78
N ASP A 113 -5.42 -10.73 5.65
CA ASP A 113 -5.20 -11.90 4.79
C ASP A 113 -6.49 -12.65 4.41
N LEU A 114 -7.59 -11.90 4.24
CA LEU A 114 -8.89 -12.48 3.95
C LEU A 114 -8.96 -12.95 2.49
N SER A 115 -8.95 -14.27 2.26
CA SER A 115 -9.23 -14.83 0.94
C SER A 115 -10.64 -14.48 0.49
N LEU A 116 -10.87 -14.31 -0.81
CA LEU A 116 -12.18 -13.97 -1.36
C LEU A 116 -13.26 -15.01 -1.05
N GLU A 117 -12.93 -16.31 -1.08
CA GLU A 117 -13.88 -17.38 -0.73
C GLU A 117 -14.37 -17.22 0.71
N ARG A 118 -13.44 -17.05 1.65
CA ARG A 118 -13.78 -16.82 3.06
C ARG A 118 -14.52 -15.51 3.30
N ALA A 119 -14.17 -14.46 2.55
CA ALA A 119 -14.93 -13.22 2.59
C ALA A 119 -16.38 -13.47 2.15
N ARG A 120 -16.57 -14.20 1.05
CA ARG A 120 -17.91 -14.54 0.54
C ARG A 120 -18.72 -15.25 1.61
N ASP A 121 -18.15 -16.26 2.27
CA ASP A 121 -18.83 -16.98 3.34
C ASP A 121 -19.20 -16.09 4.53
N LEU A 122 -18.29 -15.18 4.93
CA LEU A 122 -18.52 -14.25 6.03
C LEU A 122 -19.61 -13.22 5.74
N PHE A 123 -19.65 -12.69 4.51
CA PHE A 123 -20.58 -11.62 4.12
C PHE A 123 -21.80 -12.14 3.34
N THR A 124 -22.07 -13.44 3.37
CA THR A 124 -23.31 -13.99 2.80
C THR A 124 -24.49 -13.65 3.72
N ASP A 125 -25.65 -13.37 3.12
CA ASP A 125 -26.86 -13.07 3.87
C ASP A 125 -27.27 -14.23 4.79
N GLY A 126 -27.65 -13.88 6.02
CA GLY A 126 -27.91 -14.85 7.10
C GLY A 126 -26.66 -15.51 7.69
N SER A 127 -25.43 -15.09 7.35
CA SER A 127 -24.25 -15.58 8.06
C SER A 127 -24.30 -15.15 9.53
N TYR A 128 -23.77 -16.00 10.43
CA TYR A 128 -23.66 -15.67 11.85
C TYR A 128 -22.94 -14.32 12.05
N PHE A 129 -21.91 -14.06 11.24
CA PHE A 129 -21.14 -12.83 11.30
C PHE A 129 -22.02 -11.60 11.07
N ILE A 130 -22.87 -11.62 10.04
CA ILE A 130 -23.81 -10.52 9.79
C ILE A 130 -24.82 -10.41 10.93
N CYS A 131 -25.44 -11.52 11.36
CA CYS A 131 -26.44 -11.50 12.43
C CYS A 131 -25.92 -10.88 13.74
N VAL A 132 -24.63 -11.04 14.05
CA VAL A 132 -24.03 -10.47 15.26
C VAL A 132 -23.65 -9.01 15.06
N PHE A 133 -23.06 -8.66 13.91
CA PHE A 133 -22.39 -7.38 13.74
C PHE A 133 -23.15 -6.33 12.92
N GLU A 134 -24.32 -6.67 12.35
CA GLU A 134 -25.14 -5.80 11.48
C GLU A 134 -25.33 -4.38 12.05
N TYR A 135 -25.66 -4.30 13.35
CA TYR A 135 -25.93 -3.05 14.06
C TYR A 135 -24.77 -2.60 14.95
N GLN A 136 -23.69 -3.38 15.04
CA GLN A 136 -22.66 -3.16 16.04
C GLN A 136 -21.45 -2.39 15.50
N LEU A 137 -21.04 -2.70 14.27
CA LEU A 137 -19.83 -2.11 13.69
C LEU A 137 -20.09 -0.72 13.15
N SER A 138 -19.26 0.23 13.58
CA SER A 138 -19.15 1.56 12.98
C SER A 138 -17.94 1.66 12.04
N SER A 139 -16.96 0.79 12.17
CA SER A 139 -15.74 0.76 11.35
C SER A 139 -15.37 -0.66 10.93
N LEU A 140 -15.13 -0.85 9.64
CA LEU A 140 -14.69 -2.11 9.06
C LEU A 140 -13.50 -1.87 8.13
N VAL A 141 -12.41 -2.60 8.38
CA VAL A 141 -11.21 -2.60 7.55
C VAL A 141 -10.95 -4.00 7.04
N ILE A 142 -10.77 -4.17 5.73
CA ILE A 142 -10.52 -5.46 5.10
C ILE A 142 -9.25 -5.36 4.26
N HIS A 143 -8.31 -6.24 4.58
CA HIS A 143 -7.10 -6.51 3.80
C HIS A 143 -7.20 -7.95 3.26
N THR A 144 -7.22 -8.11 1.94
CA THR A 144 -7.26 -9.43 1.31
C THR A 144 -5.86 -10.02 1.15
N ASP A 145 -5.72 -11.33 0.93
CA ASP A 145 -4.42 -11.99 0.66
C ASP A 145 -4.01 -11.89 -0.82
N GLU A 146 -2.69 -11.88 -1.10
CA GLU A 146 -2.03 -11.90 -2.43
C GLU A 146 -2.12 -13.26 -3.16
N GLY A 147 -2.54 -14.32 -2.45
CA GLY A 147 -2.18 -15.70 -2.78
C GLY A 147 -2.82 -16.37 -3.99
N GLN A 148 -3.97 -15.92 -4.51
CA GLN A 148 -4.74 -16.71 -5.48
C GLN A 148 -4.93 -16.01 -6.84
N ARG A 149 -4.50 -16.72 -7.90
CA ARG A 149 -4.46 -16.28 -9.31
C ARG A 149 -5.55 -17.00 -10.13
N THR A 150 -6.80 -16.59 -10.05
CA THR A 150 -7.81 -17.03 -11.04
C THR A 150 -8.65 -15.84 -11.48
N THR A 151 -8.78 -15.61 -12.78
CA THR A 151 -9.05 -14.26 -13.31
C THR A 151 -10.52 -13.96 -13.62
N SER A 152 -11.43 -14.94 -13.59
CA SER A 152 -12.85 -14.73 -13.92
C SER A 152 -13.80 -14.77 -12.72
N LEU A 153 -13.56 -15.63 -11.72
CA LEU A 153 -14.37 -15.71 -10.50
C LEU A 153 -14.23 -14.49 -9.57
N PHE A 154 -13.19 -13.68 -9.76
CA PHE A 154 -12.81 -12.61 -8.85
C PHE A 154 -13.68 -11.35 -8.99
N GLU A 155 -14.11 -11.02 -10.21
CA GLU A 155 -14.94 -9.84 -10.47
C GLU A 155 -16.31 -9.98 -9.78
N ASP A 156 -16.98 -11.12 -9.98
CA ASP A 156 -18.29 -11.40 -9.38
C ASP A 156 -18.27 -11.43 -7.85
N ILE A 157 -17.25 -12.08 -7.25
CA ILE A 157 -17.16 -12.19 -5.79
C ILE A 157 -16.94 -10.81 -5.17
N ASN A 158 -16.12 -9.99 -5.79
CA ASN A 158 -15.85 -8.67 -5.25
C ASN A 158 -17.07 -7.74 -5.33
N ILE A 159 -17.75 -7.70 -6.48
CA ILE A 159 -19.02 -6.95 -6.62
C ILE A 159 -20.00 -7.41 -5.55
N PHE A 160 -20.12 -8.72 -5.35
CA PHE A 160 -20.92 -9.31 -4.28
C PHE A 160 -20.50 -8.77 -2.92
N LEU A 161 -19.23 -8.89 -2.53
CA LEU A 161 -18.72 -8.44 -1.23
C LEU A 161 -19.03 -6.98 -0.93
N TYR A 162 -18.78 -6.08 -1.88
CA TYR A 162 -19.09 -4.66 -1.68
C TYR A 162 -20.58 -4.40 -1.54
N THR A 163 -21.38 -5.04 -2.39
CA THR A 163 -22.84 -4.94 -2.31
C THR A 163 -23.31 -5.39 -0.93
N GLN A 164 -22.81 -6.51 -0.43
CA GLN A 164 -23.18 -7.04 0.87
C GLN A 164 -22.72 -6.12 2.00
N ILE A 165 -21.44 -5.75 2.06
CA ILE A 165 -20.90 -4.90 3.12
C ILE A 165 -21.65 -3.56 3.19
N LEU A 166 -21.88 -2.90 2.05
CA LEU A 166 -22.51 -1.58 2.02
C LEU A 166 -24.01 -1.61 2.33
N THR A 167 -24.69 -2.75 2.15
CA THR A 167 -26.14 -2.86 2.37
C THR A 167 -26.50 -3.49 3.72
N MET A 168 -25.63 -4.37 4.24
CA MET A 168 -25.88 -5.11 5.47
C MET A 168 -25.64 -4.27 6.71
N PHE A 169 -24.47 -3.64 6.86
CA PHE A 169 -24.14 -2.93 8.09
C PHE A 169 -24.90 -1.60 8.21
N LYS A 170 -25.81 -1.52 9.17
CA LYS A 170 -26.71 -0.36 9.35
C LYS A 170 -26.05 0.84 10.00
N ASN A 171 -24.99 0.60 10.79
CA ASN A 171 -24.29 1.64 11.55
C ASN A 171 -22.87 1.92 11.02
N LEU A 172 -22.50 1.35 9.88
CA LEU A 172 -21.17 1.50 9.31
C LEU A 172 -20.93 2.94 8.87
N GLN A 173 -19.93 3.58 9.49
CA GLN A 173 -19.51 4.95 9.20
C GLN A 173 -18.17 4.98 8.46
N TYR A 174 -17.31 3.99 8.70
CA TYR A 174 -15.96 3.91 8.15
C TYR A 174 -15.77 2.57 7.45
N LEU A 175 -15.48 2.60 6.15
CA LEU A 175 -15.10 1.42 5.39
C LEU A 175 -13.74 1.64 4.74
N ASN A 176 -12.78 0.78 5.04
CA ASN A 176 -11.50 0.72 4.33
C ASN A 176 -11.34 -0.66 3.73
N PHE A 177 -11.50 -0.75 2.42
CA PHE A 177 -11.31 -1.99 1.69
C PHE A 177 -10.11 -1.84 0.78
N SER A 178 -9.01 -2.49 1.16
CA SER A 178 -7.73 -2.44 0.44
C SER A 178 -7.35 -3.86 0.02
N PRO A 179 -7.78 -4.33 -1.17
CA PRO A 179 -7.33 -5.60 -1.66
C PRO A 179 -5.82 -5.54 -1.87
N PHE A 180 -5.10 -6.60 -1.49
CA PHE A 180 -3.68 -6.69 -1.79
C PHE A 180 -3.50 -6.73 -3.30
N ALA A 181 -3.02 -5.61 -3.81
CA ALA A 181 -2.97 -5.37 -5.22
C ALA A 181 -1.61 -5.81 -5.77
N ASN A 182 -1.56 -7.06 -6.23
CA ASN A 182 -0.60 -7.43 -7.26
C ASN A 182 -0.98 -6.64 -8.53
N PRO A 183 -0.07 -5.82 -9.11
CA PRO A 183 -0.34 -5.08 -10.34
C PRO A 183 -0.62 -5.97 -11.56
N ASN A 184 -0.41 -7.29 -11.45
CA ASN A 184 -0.64 -8.26 -12.53
C ASN A 184 -1.94 -9.06 -12.38
N ASN A 185 -2.70 -8.89 -11.30
CA ASN A 185 -3.97 -9.59 -11.12
C ASN A 185 -5.14 -8.65 -11.44
N HIS A 186 -6.17 -9.20 -12.09
CA HIS A 186 -7.44 -8.52 -12.32
C HIS A 186 -8.00 -8.04 -10.99
N GLN A 187 -8.27 -6.75 -10.92
CA GLN A 187 -8.77 -6.09 -9.72
C GLN A 187 -10.27 -5.82 -9.94
N LEU A 188 -10.83 -4.87 -9.22
CA LEU A 188 -12.27 -4.69 -9.05
C LEU A 188 -12.93 -4.01 -10.25
N THR A 189 -13.51 -4.76 -11.18
CA THR A 189 -14.51 -4.21 -12.10
C THR A 189 -15.82 -4.06 -11.33
N PHE A 190 -16.28 -2.82 -11.18
CA PHE A 190 -17.58 -2.59 -10.57
C PHE A 190 -18.64 -2.60 -11.68
N ASN A 191 -19.36 -3.70 -11.84
CA ASN A 191 -20.64 -3.63 -12.55
C ASN A 191 -21.71 -3.03 -11.61
N LEU A 192 -21.56 -1.74 -11.27
CA LEU A 192 -22.42 -0.95 -10.35
C LEU A 192 -23.78 -0.56 -10.93
N SER A 193 -24.24 -1.25 -11.98
CA SER A 193 -25.56 -1.01 -12.59
C SER A 193 -26.74 -1.36 -11.66
N SER A 194 -26.49 -1.97 -10.49
CA SER A 194 -27.52 -2.24 -9.49
C SER A 194 -27.86 -0.99 -8.66
N PRO A 195 -29.12 -0.50 -8.69
CA PRO A 195 -29.59 0.65 -7.90
C PRO A 195 -29.68 0.37 -6.39
N ASN A 196 -29.35 -0.85 -5.94
CA ASN A 196 -29.59 -1.31 -4.57
C ASN A 196 -28.45 -1.02 -3.59
N ILE A 197 -27.31 -0.49 -4.06
CA ILE A 197 -26.17 -0.18 -3.19
C ILE A 197 -26.33 1.25 -2.69
N PHE A 198 -26.74 1.38 -1.42
CA PHE A 198 -26.94 2.66 -0.75
C PHE A 198 -26.49 2.53 0.71
N SER A 199 -25.78 3.54 1.22
CA SER A 199 -25.55 3.66 2.65
C SER A 199 -25.85 5.09 3.09
N SER A 200 -26.73 5.20 4.08
CA SER A 200 -27.08 6.47 4.72
C SER A 200 -26.16 6.85 5.88
N THR A 201 -25.25 5.98 6.32
CA THR A 201 -24.41 6.21 7.50
C THR A 201 -22.94 6.35 7.16
N LEU A 202 -22.52 5.93 5.96
CA LEU A 202 -21.12 5.94 5.56
C LEU A 202 -20.59 7.36 5.43
N LEU A 203 -19.63 7.69 6.30
CA LEU A 203 -18.95 9.00 6.36
C LEU A 203 -17.60 8.96 5.66
N HIS A 204 -16.90 7.82 5.72
CA HIS A 204 -15.57 7.61 5.16
C HIS A 204 -15.51 6.32 4.35
N LEU A 205 -15.05 6.44 3.10
CA LEU A 205 -14.82 5.31 2.22
C LEU A 205 -13.40 5.37 1.68
N HIS A 206 -12.60 4.34 1.96
CA HIS A 206 -11.33 4.07 1.29
C HIS A 206 -11.47 2.79 0.48
N ILE A 207 -11.22 2.88 -0.82
CA ILE A 207 -11.50 1.79 -1.75
C ILE A 207 -10.46 1.73 -2.88
N ILE A 208 -10.27 0.54 -3.42
CA ILE A 208 -9.52 0.34 -4.67
C ILE A 208 -10.54 -0.02 -5.75
N VAL A 209 -10.41 0.53 -6.95
CA VAL A 209 -11.29 0.25 -8.10
C VAL A 209 -10.45 0.01 -9.35
N ASP A 210 -11.01 -0.67 -10.36
CA ASP A 210 -10.29 -0.89 -11.62
C ASP A 210 -10.25 0.34 -12.49
N THR A 211 -11.39 1.00 -12.63
CA THR A 211 -11.58 2.04 -13.62
C THR A 211 -12.07 3.35 -13.02
N PHE A 212 -11.85 4.43 -13.75
CA PHE A 212 -12.42 5.72 -13.40
C PHE A 212 -13.95 5.73 -13.45
N GLY A 213 -14.57 4.91 -14.31
CA GLY A 213 -16.03 4.77 -14.37
C GLY A 213 -16.61 4.28 -13.05
N ASP A 214 -15.97 3.28 -12.45
CA ASP A 214 -16.35 2.71 -11.15
C ASP A 214 -16.33 3.77 -10.03
N CYS A 215 -15.27 4.59 -10.01
CA CYS A 215 -15.16 5.73 -9.10
C CYS A 215 -16.33 6.70 -9.26
N LEU A 216 -16.71 7.02 -10.50
CA LEU A 216 -17.83 7.94 -10.75
C LEU A 216 -19.19 7.35 -10.33
N TYR A 217 -19.39 6.04 -10.48
CA TYR A 217 -20.60 5.36 -10.00
C TYR A 217 -20.74 5.43 -8.48
N LEU A 218 -19.64 5.34 -7.72
CA LEU A 218 -19.67 5.51 -6.27
C LEU A 218 -20.02 6.95 -5.85
N LEU A 219 -19.76 7.92 -6.72
CA LEU A 219 -20.06 9.33 -6.53
C LEU A 219 -21.40 9.77 -7.15
N ASP A 220 -22.25 8.82 -7.54
CA ASP A 220 -23.54 9.12 -8.14
C ASP A 220 -24.63 9.53 -7.13
N GLY A 221 -24.27 9.84 -5.88
CA GLY A 221 -25.21 10.29 -4.84
C GLY A 221 -25.76 9.18 -3.94
N ARG A 222 -25.39 7.91 -4.16
CA ARG A 222 -25.78 6.78 -3.30
C ARG A 222 -25.19 6.79 -1.88
N PHE A 223 -24.20 7.65 -1.62
CA PHE A 223 -23.64 7.87 -0.28
C PHE A 223 -23.83 9.32 0.12
N ASN A 224 -25.03 9.65 0.60
CA ASN A 224 -25.40 11.03 0.85
C ASN A 224 -24.66 11.65 2.05
N GLN A 225 -24.20 10.87 3.03
CA GLN A 225 -23.42 11.37 4.18
C GLN A 225 -21.90 11.33 3.97
N LEU A 226 -21.43 10.84 2.81
CA LEU A 226 -20.01 10.66 2.55
C LEU A 226 -19.27 12.01 2.62
N ASN A 227 -18.35 12.08 3.56
CA ASN A 227 -17.54 13.27 3.84
C ASN A 227 -16.10 13.09 3.33
N THR A 228 -15.55 11.88 3.45
CA THR A 228 -14.22 11.53 2.97
C THR A 228 -14.27 10.39 1.99
N PHE A 229 -13.68 10.58 0.82
CA PHE A 229 -13.54 9.53 -0.19
C PHE A 229 -12.10 9.42 -0.64
N ASP A 230 -11.48 8.27 -0.37
CA ASP A 230 -10.15 7.90 -0.81
C ASP A 230 -10.25 6.74 -1.80
N VAL A 231 -9.79 6.95 -3.02
CA VAL A 231 -9.93 5.98 -4.09
C VAL A 231 -8.60 5.76 -4.81
N THR A 232 -8.19 4.49 -4.90
CA THR A 232 -7.05 4.06 -5.71
C THR A 232 -7.53 3.36 -6.97
N ILE A 233 -7.04 3.79 -8.14
CA ILE A 233 -7.36 3.23 -9.45
C ILE A 233 -6.10 2.58 -10.04
N TYR A 234 -6.18 1.31 -10.46
CA TYR A 234 -5.02 0.58 -10.98
C TYR A 234 -4.93 0.54 -12.50
N PHE A 235 -6.00 0.17 -13.22
CA PHE A 235 -5.95 -0.06 -14.66
C PHE A 235 -6.49 1.11 -15.48
N GLY A 236 -6.02 1.21 -16.73
CA GLY A 236 -6.18 2.38 -17.59
C GLY A 236 -7.17 2.20 -18.72
N ASN A 237 -7.94 3.27 -18.95
CA ASN A 237 -8.83 3.58 -20.07
C ASN A 237 -10.16 2.83 -20.12
N VAL A 238 -11.18 3.48 -19.57
CA VAL A 238 -12.53 3.32 -20.12
C VAL A 238 -12.75 4.47 -21.10
N SER A 239 -13.22 4.14 -22.30
CA SER A 239 -14.03 5.03 -23.11
C SER A 239 -15.20 5.47 -22.25
N VAL A 240 -15.04 6.54 -21.48
CA VAL A 240 -16.10 7.04 -20.60
C VAL A 240 -17.24 7.42 -21.53
N SER A 241 -18.28 6.59 -21.58
CA SER A 241 -19.54 7.02 -22.17
C SER A 241 -19.91 8.32 -21.43
N PRO A 242 -20.29 9.41 -22.12
CA PRO A 242 -20.57 10.72 -21.52
C PRO A 242 -21.80 10.75 -20.59
N LEU A 243 -22.21 9.60 -20.05
CA LEU A 243 -23.52 9.33 -19.49
C LEU A 243 -23.66 9.55 -17.99
N ILE A 244 -22.65 10.04 -17.28
CA ILE A 244 -22.89 10.53 -15.91
C ILE A 244 -23.40 11.96 -15.99
N ASN A 245 -24.63 12.04 -16.49
CA ASN A 245 -25.55 13.17 -16.46
C ASN A 245 -26.12 13.41 -15.05
N ASN A 246 -25.46 12.89 -14.00
CA ASN A 246 -26.03 12.86 -12.66
C ASN A 246 -25.89 14.22 -12.02
N LYS A 247 -27.02 14.93 -11.91
CA LYS A 247 -27.31 16.17 -11.18
C LYS A 247 -26.96 16.15 -9.67
N ASN A 248 -26.24 15.15 -9.20
CA ASN A 248 -26.07 14.93 -7.77
C ASN A 248 -24.95 15.81 -7.24
N ASN A 249 -25.35 16.64 -6.28
CA ASN A 249 -24.51 17.63 -5.63
C ASN A 249 -23.59 16.88 -4.65
N LEU A 250 -22.28 16.87 -4.90
CA LEU A 250 -21.27 16.28 -4.02
C LEU A 250 -20.95 17.23 -2.84
N SER A 251 -21.96 17.96 -2.37
CA SER A 251 -21.80 19.06 -1.41
C SER A 251 -21.34 18.61 -0.04
N ASN A 252 -21.54 17.35 0.33
CA ASN A 252 -21.18 16.84 1.65
C ASN A 252 -19.73 16.37 1.73
N LEU A 253 -19.09 16.13 0.59
CA LEU A 253 -17.71 15.70 0.53
C LEU A 253 -16.77 16.86 0.89
N LYS A 254 -15.99 16.70 1.96
CA LYS A 254 -14.96 17.66 2.38
C LYS A 254 -13.56 17.17 2.07
N CYS A 255 -13.34 15.86 1.96
CA CYS A 255 -12.03 15.28 1.63
C CYS A 255 -12.16 14.33 0.44
N PHE A 256 -11.34 14.55 -0.59
CA PHE A 256 -11.24 13.66 -1.74
C PHE A 256 -9.77 13.33 -2.01
N ARG A 257 -9.42 12.05 -2.06
CA ARG A 257 -8.09 11.58 -2.45
C ARG A 257 -8.23 10.61 -3.62
N LEU A 258 -7.47 10.86 -4.68
CA LEU A 258 -7.42 10.02 -5.87
C LEU A 258 -5.98 9.57 -6.13
N THR A 259 -5.76 8.26 -6.16
CA THR A 259 -4.48 7.64 -6.51
C THR A 259 -4.66 6.82 -7.78
N HIS A 260 -4.29 7.36 -8.94
CA HIS A 260 -4.34 6.65 -10.22
C HIS A 260 -2.95 6.12 -10.60
N LYS A 261 -2.73 4.81 -10.40
CA LYS A 261 -1.40 4.17 -10.56
C LYS A 261 -0.96 3.99 -12.01
N SER A 262 -1.89 4.03 -12.96
CA SER A 262 -1.60 3.98 -14.39
C SER A 262 -1.67 5.37 -15.04
N ILE A 263 -1.46 5.42 -16.36
CA ILE A 263 -1.56 6.66 -17.12
C ILE A 263 -3.03 7.10 -17.19
N LEU A 264 -3.33 8.29 -16.65
CA LEU A 264 -4.61 8.96 -16.77
C LEU A 264 -4.66 9.72 -18.10
N LEU A 265 -5.47 9.24 -19.05
CA LEU A 265 -5.73 9.93 -20.32
C LEU A 265 -6.89 10.94 -20.24
N ALA A 266 -7.71 10.85 -19.19
CA ALA A 266 -8.97 11.59 -19.07
C ALA A 266 -8.89 12.78 -18.10
N TYR A 267 -7.70 13.37 -17.90
CA TYR A 267 -7.50 14.49 -16.98
C TYR A 267 -8.47 15.65 -17.25
N LYS A 268 -8.47 16.18 -18.48
CA LYS A 268 -9.31 17.33 -18.86
C LYS A 268 -10.79 16.99 -18.99
N THR A 269 -11.10 15.80 -19.51
CA THR A 269 -12.48 15.43 -19.89
C THR A 269 -13.27 14.85 -18.73
N VAL A 270 -12.60 14.31 -17.71
CA VAL A 270 -13.27 13.59 -16.62
C VAL A 270 -12.82 14.07 -15.24
N LEU A 271 -11.51 14.10 -14.94
CA LEU A 271 -11.05 14.47 -13.60
C LEU A 271 -11.38 15.93 -13.27
N ILE A 272 -11.07 16.87 -14.16
CA ILE A 272 -11.34 18.29 -13.93
C ILE A 272 -12.84 18.58 -13.73
N PRO A 273 -13.76 18.13 -14.61
CA PRO A 273 -15.19 18.29 -14.39
C PRO A 273 -15.68 17.68 -13.07
N LEU A 274 -15.17 16.50 -12.69
CA LEU A 274 -15.53 15.86 -11.42
C LEU A 274 -15.11 16.72 -10.21
N VAL A 275 -13.83 17.08 -10.16
CA VAL A 275 -13.22 17.86 -9.08
C VAL A 275 -13.93 19.21 -8.94
N ARG A 276 -14.22 19.91 -10.05
CA ARG A 276 -14.95 21.19 -10.04
C ARG A 276 -16.37 21.10 -9.46
N ARG A 277 -17.01 19.92 -9.48
CA ARG A 277 -18.34 19.73 -8.87
C ARG A 277 -18.28 19.57 -7.35
N MET A 278 -17.11 19.30 -6.79
CA MET A 278 -16.88 19.12 -5.36
C MET A 278 -16.51 20.46 -4.71
N SER A 279 -17.35 21.48 -4.88
CA SER A 279 -17.06 22.87 -4.49
C SER A 279 -16.91 23.09 -2.97
N ASN A 280 -17.31 22.11 -2.16
CA ASN A 280 -17.21 22.14 -0.70
C ASN A 280 -15.96 21.44 -0.14
N LEU A 281 -15.06 20.93 -0.99
CA LEU A 281 -13.84 20.29 -0.54
C LEU A 281 -12.97 21.24 0.29
N GLU A 282 -12.56 20.75 1.45
CA GLU A 282 -11.57 21.36 2.33
C GLU A 282 -10.19 20.73 2.10
N GLU A 283 -10.15 19.46 1.69
CA GLU A 283 -8.92 18.71 1.38
C GLU A 283 -9.01 17.99 0.04
N LEU A 284 -7.96 18.11 -0.78
CA LEU A 284 -7.82 17.41 -2.05
C LEU A 284 -6.43 16.75 -2.13
N GLY A 285 -6.41 15.45 -2.41
CA GLY A 285 -5.22 14.67 -2.70
C GLY A 285 -5.25 14.13 -4.12
N LEU A 286 -4.28 14.47 -4.97
CA LEU A 286 -4.22 13.97 -6.34
C LEU A 286 -2.87 13.31 -6.65
N TYR A 287 -2.89 12.02 -6.94
CA TYR A 287 -1.73 11.26 -7.38
C TYR A 287 -2.02 10.58 -8.71
N PHE A 288 -1.33 10.97 -9.79
CA PHE A 288 -1.53 10.33 -11.09
C PHE A 288 -0.42 10.63 -12.09
N VAL A 289 -0.34 9.78 -13.12
CA VAL A 289 0.51 10.02 -14.29
C VAL A 289 -0.35 10.57 -15.43
N ASN A 290 -0.16 11.83 -15.82
CA ASN A 290 -0.81 12.42 -16.98
C ASN A 290 -0.14 11.96 -18.29
N GLY A 291 -0.92 11.30 -19.15
CA GLY A 291 -0.43 10.76 -20.42
C GLY A 291 -0.73 11.61 -21.66
N ILE A 292 -1.59 12.63 -21.53
CA ILE A 292 -2.01 13.47 -22.66
C ILE A 292 -1.68 14.94 -22.34
N ALA A 293 -0.97 15.56 -23.27
CA ALA A 293 -0.53 16.96 -23.21
C ALA A 293 -1.71 17.94 -23.01
N PRO A 294 -1.48 19.10 -22.37
CA PRO A 294 -0.21 19.73 -22.00
C PRO A 294 0.32 19.31 -20.62
N ILE A 295 1.49 19.86 -20.26
CA ILE A 295 2.05 19.82 -18.91
C ILE A 295 1.01 20.31 -17.90
N ILE A 296 0.92 19.63 -16.76
CA ILE A 296 0.18 20.13 -15.60
C ILE A 296 1.17 20.90 -14.74
N ASP A 297 1.11 22.23 -14.80
CA ASP A 297 1.91 23.16 -14.01
C ASP A 297 1.01 24.00 -13.08
N GLY A 298 1.58 25.00 -12.40
CA GLY A 298 0.85 25.86 -11.48
C GLY A 298 -0.23 26.71 -12.14
N ILE A 299 -0.03 27.12 -13.40
CA ILE A 299 -1.06 27.84 -14.17
C ILE A 299 -2.22 26.89 -14.46
N ASN A 300 -1.93 25.68 -14.92
CA ASN A 300 -2.94 24.66 -15.19
C ASN A 300 -3.76 24.32 -13.94
N LEU A 301 -3.11 24.08 -12.80
CA LEU A 301 -3.80 23.79 -11.55
C LEU A 301 -4.63 24.98 -11.05
N LYS A 302 -4.13 26.21 -11.23
CA LYS A 302 -4.89 27.42 -10.90
C LYS A 302 -6.17 27.55 -11.72
N GLU A 303 -6.05 27.44 -13.04
CA GLU A 303 -7.18 27.55 -13.95
C GLU A 303 -8.17 26.39 -13.85
N ASN A 304 -7.73 25.20 -13.45
CA ASN A 304 -8.58 24.01 -13.47
C ASN A 304 -9.10 23.59 -12.11
N ILE A 305 -8.38 23.88 -11.03
CA ILE A 305 -8.68 23.43 -9.66
C ILE A 305 -8.86 24.62 -8.72
N PHE A 306 -7.81 25.42 -8.47
CA PHE A 306 -7.85 26.43 -7.39
C PHE A 306 -8.97 27.46 -7.55
N ASN A 307 -9.20 27.95 -8.77
CA ASN A 307 -10.26 28.94 -9.03
C ASN A 307 -11.69 28.40 -8.77
N TYR A 308 -11.87 27.09 -8.69
CA TYR A 308 -13.17 26.43 -8.52
C TYR A 308 -13.38 25.87 -7.10
N MET A 309 -12.36 25.96 -6.23
CA MET A 309 -12.37 25.35 -4.90
C MET A 309 -12.07 26.38 -3.80
N PRO A 310 -12.99 27.34 -3.55
CA PRO A 310 -12.75 28.43 -2.61
C PRO A 310 -12.60 27.97 -1.15
N LYS A 311 -13.04 26.74 -0.81
CA LYS A 311 -12.94 26.17 0.53
C LYS A 311 -11.71 25.29 0.75
N LEU A 312 -10.89 25.08 -0.29
CA LEU A 312 -9.74 24.20 -0.23
C LEU A 312 -8.68 24.78 0.70
N LYS A 313 -8.46 24.10 1.83
CA LYS A 313 -7.45 24.47 2.83
C LYS A 313 -6.16 23.67 2.63
N LYS A 314 -6.29 22.44 2.15
CA LYS A 314 -5.18 21.51 1.97
C LYS A 314 -5.21 20.91 0.57
N PHE A 315 -4.13 21.11 -0.18
CA PHE A 315 -3.91 20.43 -1.45
C PHE A 315 -2.59 19.67 -1.42
N GLU A 316 -2.69 18.35 -1.52
CA GLU A 316 -1.56 17.44 -1.65
C GLU A 316 -1.59 16.84 -3.04
N PHE A 317 -0.45 16.80 -3.72
CA PHE A 317 -0.39 16.18 -5.03
C PHE A 317 0.98 15.62 -5.34
N ASP A 318 0.98 14.63 -6.23
CA ASP A 318 2.14 14.14 -6.95
C ASP A 318 1.68 13.76 -8.37
N ILE A 319 2.11 14.59 -9.33
CA ILE A 319 1.64 14.54 -10.71
C ILE A 319 2.84 14.38 -11.63
N LEU A 320 2.82 13.32 -12.43
CA LEU A 320 3.82 13.03 -13.45
C LEU A 320 3.25 13.31 -14.83
N SER A 321 3.73 14.31 -15.55
CA SER A 321 3.33 14.58 -16.93
C SER A 321 4.34 14.00 -17.92
N TYR A 322 3.87 13.11 -18.80
CA TYR A 322 4.67 12.58 -19.91
C TYR A 322 4.39 13.36 -21.20
N ILE A 323 5.41 14.01 -21.75
CA ILE A 323 5.27 14.84 -22.96
C ILE A 323 6.26 14.38 -24.03
N GLY A 324 5.79 14.27 -25.27
CA GLY A 324 6.64 14.02 -26.44
C GLY A 324 7.31 15.29 -26.96
N PHE A 325 8.55 15.19 -27.44
CA PHE A 325 9.29 16.34 -27.98
C PHE A 325 8.62 16.99 -29.18
N ASN A 326 7.89 16.20 -29.99
CA ASN A 326 7.20 16.69 -31.19
C ASN A 326 6.16 17.78 -30.91
N ASN A 327 5.78 17.97 -29.63
CA ASN A 327 4.75 18.93 -29.23
C ASN A 327 5.31 20.26 -28.67
N GLN A 328 6.64 20.45 -28.58
CA GLN A 328 7.23 21.66 -27.97
C GLN A 328 8.53 22.13 -28.63
N PHE A 329 8.63 23.44 -28.92
CA PHE A 329 9.85 24.08 -29.44
C PHE A 329 10.84 24.50 -28.34
N ASN A 330 10.35 24.76 -27.12
CA ASN A 330 11.14 25.12 -25.94
C ASN A 330 10.79 24.18 -24.78
N LEU A 331 11.80 23.52 -24.22
CA LEU A 331 11.64 22.63 -23.08
C LEU A 331 11.75 23.43 -21.78
N PRO A 332 10.77 23.33 -20.85
CA PRO A 332 10.81 24.08 -19.61
C PRO A 332 11.91 23.57 -18.68
N SER A 333 12.54 24.47 -17.93
CA SER A 333 13.42 24.12 -16.82
C SER A 333 12.64 23.89 -15.52
N ASN A 334 13.28 23.28 -14.52
CA ASN A 334 12.68 23.12 -13.18
C ASN A 334 12.24 24.47 -12.60
N GLU A 335 13.05 25.51 -12.83
CA GLU A 335 12.77 26.87 -12.38
C GLU A 335 11.55 27.45 -13.10
N ASP A 336 11.40 27.24 -14.40
CA ASP A 336 10.22 27.67 -15.17
C ASP A 336 8.95 27.07 -14.59
N ILE A 337 8.94 25.77 -14.31
CA ILE A 337 7.78 25.08 -13.72
C ILE A 337 7.53 25.58 -12.29
N GLN A 338 8.54 25.66 -11.43
CA GLN A 338 8.35 26.17 -10.06
C GLN A 338 7.85 27.62 -10.03
N ASN A 339 8.29 28.45 -10.99
CA ASN A 339 7.84 29.83 -11.12
C ASN A 339 6.32 29.95 -11.36
N THR A 340 5.70 28.96 -12.00
CA THR A 340 4.24 28.92 -12.20
C THR A 340 3.45 28.78 -10.89
N PHE A 341 4.10 28.36 -9.81
CA PHE A 341 3.49 28.14 -8.49
C PHE A 341 3.67 29.30 -7.51
N LYS A 342 4.36 30.39 -7.89
CA LYS A 342 4.65 31.52 -6.99
C LYS A 342 3.45 32.12 -6.26
N ASN A 343 2.25 31.99 -6.83
CA ASN A 343 1.00 32.53 -6.28
C ASN A 343 0.11 31.45 -5.62
N VAL A 344 0.62 30.24 -5.42
CA VAL A 344 -0.11 29.15 -4.77
C VAL A 344 0.26 29.17 -3.29
N THR A 345 -0.71 29.45 -2.42
CA THR A 345 -0.52 29.68 -0.98
C THR A 345 -0.27 28.41 -0.17
N SER A 346 -0.09 27.24 -0.80
CA SER A 346 -0.03 25.94 -0.13
C SER A 346 1.27 25.18 -0.43
N ASN A 347 1.93 24.71 0.62
CA ASN A 347 3.07 23.78 0.60
C ASN A 347 4.28 24.24 -0.24
N GLN A 348 5.47 23.76 0.10
CA GLN A 348 6.61 23.91 -0.80
C GLN A 348 6.38 22.97 -1.99
N ILE A 349 6.49 23.47 -3.23
CA ILE A 349 6.28 22.67 -4.42
C ILE A 349 7.63 22.38 -5.05
N ILE A 350 7.89 21.10 -5.28
CA ILE A 350 9.12 20.64 -5.93
C ILE A 350 8.77 20.21 -7.36
N SER A 351 9.67 20.51 -8.28
CA SER A 351 9.61 20.11 -9.68
C SER A 351 10.89 19.38 -10.06
N CYS A 352 10.75 18.29 -10.79
CA CYS A 352 11.84 17.52 -11.38
C CYS A 352 11.51 17.25 -12.86
N ILE A 353 12.35 17.76 -13.75
CA ILE A 353 12.24 17.59 -15.19
C ILE A 353 13.35 16.68 -15.68
N ASP A 354 12.93 15.63 -16.37
CA ASP A 354 13.80 14.59 -16.88
C ASP A 354 13.63 14.41 -18.37
N TYR A 355 14.75 14.44 -19.08
CA TYR A 355 14.80 14.29 -20.53
C TYR A 355 15.18 12.87 -20.89
N PHE A 356 14.39 12.25 -21.78
CA PHE A 356 14.58 10.90 -22.27
C PHE A 356 14.74 10.93 -23.81
N PRO A 357 15.96 11.24 -24.32
CA PRO A 357 16.25 11.31 -25.74
C PRO A 357 15.90 10.06 -26.54
N LYS A 358 16.13 8.84 -26.02
CA LYS A 358 15.95 7.60 -26.79
C LYS A 358 14.47 7.36 -27.11
N ILE A 359 13.56 7.69 -26.20
CA ILE A 359 12.11 7.58 -26.42
C ILE A 359 11.44 8.88 -26.91
N HIS A 360 12.22 9.92 -27.14
CA HIS A 360 11.78 11.23 -27.62
C HIS A 360 10.72 11.89 -26.70
N ARG A 361 10.92 11.81 -25.39
CA ARG A 361 10.00 12.35 -24.38
C ARG A 361 10.74 13.05 -23.25
N PHE A 362 10.02 13.87 -22.50
CA PHE A 362 10.44 14.28 -21.18
C PHE A 362 9.32 14.04 -20.16
N LEU A 363 9.72 13.91 -18.91
CA LEU A 363 8.86 13.80 -17.74
C LEU A 363 8.96 15.10 -16.97
N CYS A 364 7.82 15.68 -16.64
CA CYS A 364 7.71 16.75 -15.64
C CYS A 364 7.01 16.17 -14.42
N HIS A 365 7.74 16.03 -13.32
CA HIS A 365 7.24 15.53 -12.05
C HIS A 365 7.10 16.71 -11.09
N ILE A 366 5.88 16.98 -10.64
CA ILE A 366 5.60 18.01 -9.62
C ILE A 366 4.93 17.37 -8.41
N TYR A 367 5.31 17.80 -7.21
CA TYR A 367 4.69 17.31 -5.99
C TYR A 367 4.73 18.33 -4.84
N SER A 368 3.79 18.17 -3.91
CA SER A 368 3.73 18.93 -2.66
C SER A 368 4.70 18.39 -1.61
N TYR A 369 5.37 19.29 -0.88
CA TYR A 369 6.27 18.99 0.23
C TYR A 369 5.75 19.59 1.56
N PRO A 370 5.79 18.87 2.70
CA PRO A 370 6.37 17.53 2.88
C PRO A 370 5.59 16.45 2.13
N TYR A 371 6.34 15.46 1.61
CA TYR A 371 5.77 14.37 0.83
C TYR A 371 5.13 13.33 1.75
N THR A 372 3.81 13.15 1.67
CA THR A 372 3.03 12.31 2.59
C THR A 372 2.53 11.00 1.98
N LEU A 373 2.81 10.74 0.70
CA LEU A 373 2.36 9.53 0.02
C LEU A 373 3.29 8.36 0.28
N MET A 374 2.74 7.14 0.18
CA MET A 374 3.50 5.90 0.35
C MET A 374 4.32 5.49 -0.88
N TYR A 375 4.04 6.08 -2.05
CA TYR A 375 4.58 5.64 -3.35
C TYR A 375 5.29 6.77 -4.06
N TYR A 376 6.58 6.63 -4.36
CA TYR A 376 7.31 7.58 -5.21
C TYR A 376 7.75 6.87 -6.49
N GLN A 377 7.16 7.23 -7.63
CA GLN A 377 7.41 6.53 -8.89
C GLN A 377 8.38 7.26 -9.80
N LYS A 378 9.14 6.48 -10.59
CA LYS A 378 9.97 6.94 -11.71
C LYS A 378 11.06 7.94 -11.30
N ILE A 379 11.74 7.64 -10.21
CA ILE A 379 12.92 8.39 -9.76
C ILE A 379 14.05 8.19 -10.77
N THR A 380 14.64 9.30 -11.21
CA THR A 380 15.72 9.36 -12.21
C THR A 380 17.04 9.79 -11.57
N ASN A 381 18.13 9.85 -12.34
CA ASN A 381 19.40 10.39 -11.86
C ASN A 381 19.36 11.90 -11.53
N ASN A 382 18.31 12.63 -11.92
CA ASN A 382 18.17 14.04 -11.55
C ASN A 382 17.47 14.24 -10.20
N PHE A 383 17.17 13.15 -9.49
CA PHE A 383 16.56 13.21 -8.17
C PHE A 383 17.39 14.07 -7.21
N PRO A 384 16.81 15.16 -6.65
CA PRO A 384 17.58 16.12 -5.85
C PRO A 384 17.93 15.60 -4.45
N GLY A 385 17.44 14.42 -4.06
CA GLY A 385 17.51 13.95 -2.68
C GLY A 385 16.36 14.51 -1.83
N GLY A 386 16.58 14.56 -0.52
CA GLY A 386 15.55 14.92 0.48
C GLY A 386 15.26 13.74 1.41
N LEU A 387 14.38 13.94 2.39
CA LEU A 387 13.98 12.91 3.35
C LEU A 387 12.49 12.58 3.19
N PHE A 388 12.18 11.34 2.84
CA PHE A 388 10.83 10.86 2.51
C PHE A 388 10.43 9.74 3.48
N THR A 389 10.02 10.12 4.69
CA THR A 389 9.71 9.16 5.77
C THR A 389 8.43 8.36 5.55
N TYR A 390 7.50 8.88 4.75
CA TYR A 390 6.22 8.23 4.45
C TYR A 390 6.29 7.26 3.26
N VAL A 391 7.35 7.33 2.47
CA VAL A 391 7.49 6.56 1.24
C VAL A 391 8.02 5.17 1.57
N HIS A 392 7.25 4.15 1.19
CA HIS A 392 7.59 2.74 1.37
C HIS A 392 7.78 2.00 0.05
N HIS A 393 7.30 2.56 -1.06
CA HIS A 393 7.35 1.92 -2.36
C HIS A 393 7.97 2.89 -3.36
N ILE A 394 9.06 2.52 -4.01
CA ILE A 394 9.64 3.35 -5.06
C ILE A 394 9.89 2.57 -6.35
N SER A 395 9.85 3.31 -7.46
CA SER A 395 10.37 2.82 -8.73
C SER A 395 11.43 3.74 -9.29
N LEU A 396 12.52 3.14 -9.77
CA LEU A 396 13.66 3.82 -10.37
C LEU A 396 13.63 3.58 -11.88
N TYR A 397 13.77 4.64 -12.67
CA TYR A 397 13.82 4.57 -14.14
C TYR A 397 14.66 5.72 -14.71
N ASP A 398 15.60 5.42 -15.60
CA ASP A 398 16.33 6.42 -16.38
C ASP A 398 16.87 5.79 -17.68
N GLU A 399 17.15 6.61 -18.68
CA GLU A 399 17.88 6.22 -19.90
C GLU A 399 19.41 6.31 -19.75
N ARG A 400 19.87 6.85 -18.61
CA ARG A 400 21.27 6.89 -18.16
C ARG A 400 21.49 5.80 -17.11
N PRO A 401 22.71 5.24 -17.00
CA PRO A 401 22.99 4.25 -15.96
C PRO A 401 22.87 4.83 -14.56
N PHE A 402 22.44 4.01 -13.60
CA PHE A 402 22.47 4.34 -12.19
C PHE A 402 23.79 3.87 -11.56
N GLU A 403 24.66 4.81 -11.20
CA GLU A 403 25.90 4.44 -10.50
C GLU A 403 25.64 4.11 -9.03
N HIS A 404 26.63 3.52 -8.36
CA HIS A 404 26.47 3.08 -6.97
C HIS A 404 26.05 4.20 -6.01
N GLU A 405 26.60 5.40 -6.21
CA GLU A 405 26.34 6.59 -5.40
C GLU A 405 24.86 6.99 -5.44
N PHE A 406 24.17 6.71 -6.55
CA PHE A 406 22.73 6.93 -6.66
C PHE A 406 21.97 6.05 -5.67
N PHE A 407 22.32 4.76 -5.55
CA PHE A 407 21.66 3.86 -4.60
C PHE A 407 21.90 4.27 -3.13
N LEU A 408 23.08 4.82 -2.80
CA LEU A 408 23.35 5.42 -1.50
C LEU A 408 22.46 6.64 -1.23
N GLN A 409 22.27 7.50 -2.24
CA GLN A 409 21.35 8.64 -2.14
C GLN A 409 19.92 8.17 -1.92
N ILE A 410 19.47 7.14 -2.65
CA ILE A 410 18.15 6.53 -2.46
C ILE A 410 18.01 5.96 -1.04
N ALA A 411 18.99 5.22 -0.52
CA ALA A 411 18.92 4.66 0.83
C ALA A 411 18.79 5.77 1.91
N LYS A 412 19.52 6.87 1.75
CA LYS A 412 19.44 8.03 2.65
C LYS A 412 18.10 8.76 2.54
N SER A 413 17.55 8.87 1.34
CA SER A 413 16.30 9.58 1.09
C SER A 413 15.06 8.81 1.49
N PHE A 414 15.10 7.49 1.44
CA PHE A 414 13.95 6.60 1.66
C PHE A 414 14.27 5.59 2.78
N PRO A 415 14.42 6.03 4.04
CA PRO A 415 14.89 5.17 5.12
C PRO A 415 13.96 3.98 5.40
N PHE A 416 12.65 4.09 5.10
CA PHE A 416 11.64 3.07 5.38
C PHE A 416 11.14 2.32 4.14
N ILE A 417 11.92 2.31 3.05
CA ILE A 417 11.55 1.61 1.82
C ILE A 417 11.33 0.10 2.07
N LYS A 418 10.19 -0.41 1.60
CA LYS A 418 9.76 -1.81 1.64
C LYS A 418 9.74 -2.46 0.26
N ASP A 419 9.43 -1.71 -0.80
CA ASP A 419 9.37 -2.19 -2.19
C ASP A 419 10.26 -1.30 -3.07
N LEU A 420 11.27 -1.91 -3.69
CA LEU A 420 12.17 -1.26 -4.63
C LEU A 420 12.05 -1.91 -6.01
N ARG A 421 11.63 -1.13 -7.00
CA ARG A 421 11.55 -1.58 -8.40
C ARG A 421 12.53 -0.84 -9.27
N LEU A 422 13.38 -1.56 -9.99
CA LEU A 422 14.39 -0.97 -10.86
C LEU A 422 14.11 -1.30 -12.33
N TYR A 423 14.08 -0.27 -13.16
CA TYR A 423 13.90 -0.35 -14.60
C TYR A 423 15.01 0.42 -15.31
N ASN A 424 16.13 -0.25 -15.62
CA ASN A 424 17.26 0.37 -16.30
C ASN A 424 18.08 -0.67 -17.06
N LEU A 425 18.12 -0.53 -18.39
CA LEU A 425 18.84 -1.47 -19.27
C LEU A 425 20.28 -1.01 -19.57
N GLU A 426 20.67 0.18 -19.13
CA GLU A 426 22.01 0.70 -19.36
C GLU A 426 23.01 0.10 -18.37
N PRO A 427 24.18 -0.38 -18.83
CA PRO A 427 25.22 -0.87 -17.94
C PRO A 427 25.83 0.27 -17.12
N GLN A 428 26.05 0.00 -15.83
CA GLN A 428 26.84 0.86 -14.96
C GLN A 428 28.27 1.03 -15.48
N LYS A 429 28.82 2.24 -15.39
CA LYS A 429 30.15 2.57 -15.90
C LYS A 429 31.25 2.29 -14.86
N ASN A 430 30.97 2.46 -13.57
CA ASN A 430 31.98 2.46 -12.51
C ASN A 430 31.98 1.20 -11.61
N ASN A 431 31.78 0.00 -12.18
CA ASN A 431 31.54 -1.23 -11.41
C ASN A 431 32.72 -1.83 -10.62
N LYS A 432 33.92 -1.26 -10.74
CA LYS A 432 35.17 -1.85 -10.24
C LYS A 432 35.78 -1.19 -9.00
N GLN A 433 35.19 -0.10 -8.50
CA GLN A 433 35.75 0.59 -7.33
C GLN A 433 35.21 -0.02 -6.03
N GLN A 434 36.06 -0.08 -5.01
CA GLN A 434 35.67 -0.48 -3.66
C GLN A 434 34.72 0.60 -3.12
N GLN A 435 33.45 0.24 -2.94
CA GLN A 435 32.36 1.14 -2.59
C GLN A 435 31.82 0.81 -1.21
N SER A 436 31.19 1.78 -0.54
CA SER A 436 30.47 1.53 0.71
C SER A 436 29.32 0.56 0.49
N ILE A 437 28.97 -0.24 1.50
CA ILE A 437 27.82 -1.14 1.40
C ILE A 437 26.53 -0.30 1.44
N VAL A 438 25.61 -0.52 0.49
CA VAL A 438 24.27 0.07 0.53
C VAL A 438 23.37 -0.81 1.39
N GLU A 439 22.63 -0.20 2.31
CA GLU A 439 21.70 -0.90 3.19
C GLU A 439 20.28 -0.34 3.01
N TYR A 440 19.30 -1.24 2.94
CA TYR A 440 17.88 -0.91 2.99
C TYR A 440 17.22 -1.67 4.15
N PRO A 441 17.21 -1.10 5.37
CA PRO A 441 16.83 -1.80 6.60
C PRO A 441 15.36 -2.23 6.71
N HIS A 442 14.54 -1.93 5.71
CA HIS A 442 13.12 -2.30 5.69
C HIS A 442 12.70 -2.94 4.37
N LEU A 443 13.66 -3.22 3.47
CA LEU A 443 13.36 -3.78 2.16
C LEU A 443 12.78 -5.18 2.32
N ILE A 444 11.65 -5.42 1.66
CA ILE A 444 10.95 -6.72 1.64
C ILE A 444 10.83 -7.21 0.20
N VAL A 445 10.53 -6.31 -0.75
CA VAL A 445 10.33 -6.65 -2.16
C VAL A 445 11.38 -5.95 -3.01
N LEU A 446 12.07 -6.74 -3.84
CA LEU A 446 13.04 -6.27 -4.80
C LEU A 446 12.67 -6.75 -6.21
N ASP A 447 12.31 -5.82 -7.09
CA ASP A 447 11.90 -6.10 -8.46
C ASP A 447 12.96 -5.66 -9.47
N LEU A 448 13.62 -6.66 -10.05
CA LEU A 448 14.74 -6.57 -10.99
C LEU A 448 14.42 -7.29 -12.31
N ARG A 449 13.17 -7.24 -12.76
CA ARG A 449 12.75 -7.96 -14.00
C ARG A 449 13.26 -7.32 -15.29
N ARG A 450 13.54 -6.02 -15.28
CA ARG A 450 13.85 -5.22 -16.49
C ARG A 450 15.10 -4.38 -16.27
N ILE A 451 16.20 -5.07 -15.97
CA ILE A 451 17.49 -4.44 -15.66
C ILE A 451 18.65 -5.02 -16.47
N HIS A 452 19.73 -4.26 -16.56
CA HIS A 452 21.03 -4.77 -16.97
C HIS A 452 21.65 -5.71 -15.90
N ALA A 453 22.49 -6.66 -16.33
CA ALA A 453 23.15 -7.64 -15.45
C ALA A 453 23.95 -7.00 -14.30
N ASN A 454 24.61 -5.87 -14.59
CA ASN A 454 25.41 -5.09 -13.64
C ASN A 454 24.64 -4.75 -12.35
N TYR A 455 23.36 -4.38 -12.47
CA TYR A 455 22.54 -4.07 -11.30
C TYR A 455 22.22 -5.34 -10.51
N LEU A 456 21.84 -6.43 -11.18
CA LEU A 456 21.56 -7.69 -10.49
C LEU A 456 22.78 -8.15 -9.70
N GLU A 457 23.96 -8.06 -10.31
CA GLU A 457 25.23 -8.35 -9.64
C GLU A 457 25.46 -7.43 -8.43
N GLN A 458 25.23 -6.12 -8.53
CA GLN A 458 25.37 -5.21 -7.40
C GLN A 458 24.43 -5.57 -6.24
N PHE A 459 23.16 -5.86 -6.52
CA PHE A 459 22.16 -6.20 -5.49
C PHE A 459 22.42 -7.57 -4.85
N LEU A 460 22.93 -8.54 -5.61
CA LEU A 460 23.22 -9.88 -5.11
C LEU A 460 24.61 -10.03 -4.49
N ASN A 461 25.53 -9.08 -4.70
CA ASN A 461 26.86 -9.10 -4.10
C ASN A 461 26.83 -8.46 -2.70
N ASP A 462 27.18 -9.24 -1.69
CA ASP A 462 27.13 -8.83 -0.28
C ASP A 462 28.18 -7.79 0.10
N THR A 463 29.25 -7.66 -0.70
CA THR A 463 30.26 -6.59 -0.52
C THR A 463 29.79 -5.23 -1.05
N LYS A 464 28.70 -5.19 -1.82
CA LYS A 464 28.12 -3.97 -2.40
C LYS A 464 26.78 -3.59 -1.78
N MET A 465 26.02 -4.60 -1.34
CA MET A 465 24.66 -4.42 -0.84
C MET A 465 24.36 -5.39 0.30
N SER A 466 23.80 -4.88 1.40
CA SER A 466 23.32 -5.72 2.50
C SER A 466 21.81 -5.92 2.36
N LEU A 467 21.40 -7.13 1.98
CA LEU A 467 19.99 -7.54 2.02
C LEU A 467 19.62 -8.07 3.42
N LEU A 468 18.37 -7.83 3.83
CA LEU A 468 17.76 -8.50 4.97
C LEU A 468 17.38 -9.94 4.65
N ASN A 469 17.07 -10.72 5.67
CA ASN A 469 16.37 -11.99 5.49
C ASN A 469 14.95 -11.76 4.98
N ASP A 470 14.39 -12.79 4.34
CA ASP A 470 13.01 -12.85 3.90
C ASP A 470 12.63 -11.92 2.75
N ILE A 471 13.61 -11.63 1.88
CA ILE A 471 13.37 -10.86 0.66
C ILE A 471 12.54 -11.65 -0.35
N VAL A 472 11.60 -10.96 -0.98
CA VAL A 472 10.90 -11.37 -2.19
C VAL A 472 11.64 -10.80 -3.40
N LEU A 473 12.24 -11.66 -4.21
CA LEU A 473 13.00 -11.27 -5.39
C LEU A 473 12.22 -11.59 -6.66
N HIS A 474 12.00 -10.59 -7.52
CA HIS A 474 11.50 -10.77 -8.88
C HIS A 474 12.64 -10.55 -9.88
N VAL A 475 12.93 -11.54 -10.72
CA VAL A 475 14.08 -11.47 -11.63
C VAL A 475 13.84 -12.30 -12.90
N ASN A 476 14.49 -11.90 -13.99
CA ASN A 476 14.57 -12.72 -15.21
C ASN A 476 15.54 -13.91 -14.98
N TYR A 477 15.12 -15.11 -15.36
CA TYR A 477 15.87 -16.34 -15.08
C TYR A 477 17.22 -16.39 -15.82
N ASP A 478 17.24 -16.05 -17.12
CA ASP A 478 18.46 -16.07 -17.94
C ASP A 478 19.51 -15.09 -17.40
N LEU A 479 19.05 -13.92 -16.94
CA LEU A 479 19.90 -12.92 -16.32
C LEU A 479 20.50 -13.43 -15.00
N LEU A 480 19.68 -14.09 -14.18
CA LEU A 480 20.11 -14.69 -12.93
C LEU A 480 21.14 -15.81 -13.16
N GLN A 481 20.90 -16.70 -14.13
CA GLN A 481 21.87 -17.73 -14.52
C GLN A 481 23.21 -17.11 -14.93
N ARG A 482 23.19 -16.06 -15.76
CA ARG A 482 24.41 -15.37 -16.20
C ARG A 482 25.19 -14.75 -15.03
N VAL A 483 24.51 -14.01 -14.15
CA VAL A 483 25.15 -13.31 -13.02
C VAL A 483 25.70 -14.28 -11.98
N THR A 484 25.02 -15.42 -11.80
CA THR A 484 25.42 -16.49 -10.88
C THR A 484 26.44 -17.46 -11.47
N ASP A 485 26.82 -17.30 -12.73
CA ASP A 485 27.61 -18.26 -13.50
C ASP A 485 27.04 -19.69 -13.38
N ASN A 486 25.78 -19.84 -13.78
CA ASN A 486 25.00 -21.07 -13.62
C ASN A 486 24.95 -21.59 -12.18
N PHE A 487 24.81 -20.67 -11.22
CA PHE A 487 24.77 -20.99 -9.78
C PHE A 487 26.07 -21.65 -9.28
N THR A 488 27.22 -21.09 -9.67
CA THR A 488 28.55 -21.52 -9.19
C THR A 488 29.39 -20.38 -8.58
N ARG A 489 28.98 -19.12 -8.77
CA ARG A 489 29.68 -17.93 -8.25
C ARG A 489 29.43 -17.68 -6.76
N ASP A 490 30.43 -17.91 -5.90
CA ASP A 490 30.28 -17.79 -4.44
C ASP A 490 30.01 -16.37 -3.93
N ALA A 491 30.57 -15.34 -4.59
CA ALA A 491 30.52 -13.94 -4.14
C ALA A 491 29.11 -13.32 -4.01
N ILE A 492 28.07 -14.01 -4.47
CA ILE A 492 26.67 -13.55 -4.39
C ILE A 492 25.78 -14.49 -3.57
N ARG A 493 26.33 -15.63 -3.14
CA ARG A 493 25.57 -16.72 -2.53
C ARG A 493 24.95 -16.30 -1.19
N ILE A 494 25.65 -15.46 -0.43
CA ILE A 494 25.20 -14.94 0.86
C ILE A 494 23.86 -14.21 0.73
N ASN A 495 23.75 -13.22 -0.17
CA ASN A 495 22.50 -12.51 -0.36
C ASN A 495 21.42 -13.36 -1.04
N CYS A 496 21.78 -14.30 -1.93
CA CYS A 496 20.82 -15.26 -2.48
C CYS A 496 20.17 -16.12 -1.37
N SER A 497 20.94 -16.52 -0.35
CA SER A 497 20.44 -17.34 0.76
C SER A 497 19.40 -16.65 1.64
N LYS A 498 19.31 -15.31 1.57
CA LYS A 498 18.37 -14.49 2.33
C LYS A 498 17.00 -14.35 1.67
N VAL A 499 16.85 -14.78 0.41
CA VAL A 499 15.58 -14.71 -0.32
C VAL A 499 14.61 -15.80 0.16
N GLN A 500 13.41 -15.40 0.55
CA GLN A 500 12.33 -16.30 0.98
C GLN A 500 11.36 -16.65 -0.16
N ARG A 501 11.18 -15.75 -1.13
CA ARG A 501 10.36 -16.03 -2.32
C ARG A 501 11.09 -15.56 -3.56
N LEU A 502 11.22 -16.45 -4.54
CA LEU A 502 11.88 -16.16 -5.82
C LEU A 502 10.87 -16.30 -6.94
N PHE A 503 10.56 -15.20 -7.62
CA PHE A 503 9.68 -15.15 -8.77
C PHE A 503 10.51 -15.05 -10.05
N LEU A 504 10.52 -16.13 -10.84
CA LEU A 504 11.31 -16.23 -12.05
C LEU A 504 10.47 -15.94 -13.29
N TYR A 505 10.96 -15.01 -14.11
CA TYR A 505 10.36 -14.65 -15.39
C TYR A 505 11.18 -15.21 -16.54
N ASN A 506 10.51 -15.56 -17.63
CA ASN A 506 11.09 -16.22 -18.80
C ASN A 506 11.85 -17.51 -18.43
N LYS A 507 11.26 -18.32 -17.54
CA LYS A 507 11.91 -19.56 -17.09
C LYS A 507 11.91 -20.63 -18.20
N GLY A 508 13.10 -21.10 -18.54
CA GLY A 508 13.31 -22.38 -19.22
C GLY A 508 13.39 -23.53 -18.22
N GLU A 509 14.19 -24.56 -18.53
CA GLU A 509 14.51 -25.63 -17.58
C GLU A 509 15.32 -25.08 -16.40
N LEU A 510 14.92 -25.45 -15.18
CA LEU A 510 15.59 -24.99 -13.97
C LEU A 510 16.88 -25.79 -13.75
N SER A 511 18.01 -25.09 -13.69
CA SER A 511 19.32 -25.64 -13.31
C SER A 511 19.25 -26.30 -11.92
N PRO A 512 19.86 -27.48 -11.72
CA PRO A 512 19.90 -28.17 -10.43
C PRO A 512 20.47 -27.31 -9.29
N GLY A 513 21.47 -26.47 -9.56
CA GLY A 513 22.14 -25.63 -8.56
C GLY A 513 21.30 -24.47 -8.03
N LEU A 514 20.14 -24.19 -8.64
CA LEU A 514 19.25 -23.10 -8.22
C LEU A 514 18.81 -23.26 -6.76
N LYS A 515 18.46 -24.48 -6.33
CA LYS A 515 17.94 -24.69 -4.97
C LYS A 515 19.03 -24.51 -3.91
N ASP A 516 20.29 -24.80 -4.25
CA ASP A 516 21.44 -24.63 -3.37
C ASP A 516 21.82 -23.15 -3.18
N TYR A 517 21.53 -22.31 -4.17
CA TYR A 517 21.68 -20.85 -4.07
C TYR A 517 20.56 -20.18 -3.30
N PHE A 518 19.35 -20.76 -3.38
CA PHE A 518 18.13 -20.24 -2.77
C PHE A 518 17.50 -21.28 -1.82
N PRO A 519 18.21 -21.71 -0.76
CA PRO A 519 17.80 -22.82 0.08
C PRO A 519 16.45 -22.56 0.76
N ARG A 520 16.21 -21.31 1.18
CA ARG A 520 14.99 -20.88 1.87
C ARG A 520 13.86 -20.47 0.92
N ALA A 521 14.14 -20.28 -0.36
CA ALA A 521 13.16 -19.69 -1.26
C ALA A 521 12.07 -20.68 -1.67
N ALA A 522 10.82 -20.23 -1.60
CA ALA A 522 9.74 -20.76 -2.41
C ALA A 522 9.89 -20.21 -3.83
N ILE A 523 10.20 -21.09 -4.80
CA ILE A 523 10.47 -20.72 -6.20
C ILE A 523 9.15 -20.81 -6.98
N LYS A 524 8.79 -19.74 -7.69
CA LYS A 524 7.56 -19.64 -8.48
C LYS A 524 7.84 -19.24 -9.93
#